data_AF-A0A6G6K8J6-F1
#
_entry.id   AF-A0A6G6K8J6-F1
#
_cell.length_a   1.000
_cell.length_b   1.000
_cell.length_c   1.000
_cell.angle_alpha   90.00
_cell.angle_beta   90.00
_cell.angle_gamma   90.00
#
_symmetry.space_group_name_H-M   'P 1'
#
loop_
_entity.id
_entity.type
_entity.pdbx_description
1 polymer ?
#
loop_
_entity_poly.entity_id
_entity_poly.type
_entity_poly.pdbx_seq_one_letter_code
_entity_poly.pdbx_strand_id
1 'polypeptide(L)'
;MLATWQRFFLWAMWLAVLALLWQNTSGEGFTFVEFLAMAAGVGVTVWMCKHPMGRPKVYIEEAAQMCGRFESRTNWALVILAAHITLLGIGVAGKIVYDLNHGLTTVGGIFEDVAMFFLEWLKIILSGGTSGDVTHTKLYTLIIALPIGPFMLMMVLVLWTYRGVPFRVEPGDILEVRRDGKWQLLDEHEFPKVVADAITIDFYADAGDKTPALSLPLSRVYSCELGTRVKTRVIAGYFRLRFESRGYAVKPREGRSSTAESWVAQRDASRAS
;
A
#
# COMPACT_ATOMS: atom_id res chain seq x y z
N MET A 1 -4.82 -21.45 7.50
CA MET A 1 -6.23 -21.41 7.06
C MET A 1 -6.73 -19.99 6.80
N LEU A 2 -6.57 -19.02 7.72
CA LEU A 2 -7.11 -17.65 7.56
C LEU A 2 -6.63 -16.91 6.29
N ALA A 3 -5.36 -17.03 5.91
CA ALA A 3 -4.81 -16.38 4.71
C ALA A 3 -5.38 -16.94 3.39
N THR A 4 -5.73 -18.24 3.36
CA THR A 4 -6.39 -18.89 2.22
C THR A 4 -7.83 -18.39 2.09
N TRP A 5 -8.55 -18.30 3.20
CA TRP A 5 -9.91 -17.77 3.25
C TRP A 5 -9.98 -16.30 2.81
N GLN A 6 -9.05 -15.46 3.24
CA GLN A 6 -9.00 -14.07 2.79
C GLN A 6 -8.77 -13.94 1.28
N ARG A 7 -7.82 -14.68 0.72
CA ARG A 7 -7.58 -14.70 -0.75
C ARG A 7 -8.81 -15.19 -1.50
N PHE A 8 -9.43 -16.26 -1.01
CA PHE A 8 -10.68 -16.77 -1.55
C PHE A 8 -11.78 -15.72 -1.48
N PHE A 9 -11.93 -15.01 -0.36
CA PHE A 9 -12.95 -13.97 -0.19
C PHE A 9 -12.74 -12.77 -1.11
N LEU A 10 -11.48 -12.34 -1.31
CA LEU A 10 -11.14 -11.29 -2.27
C LEU A 10 -11.53 -11.72 -3.69
N TRP A 11 -11.11 -12.91 -4.10
CA TRP A 11 -11.42 -13.42 -5.44
C TRP A 11 -12.92 -13.65 -5.62
N ALA A 12 -13.60 -14.23 -4.63
CA ALA A 12 -15.04 -14.45 -4.68
C ALA A 12 -15.81 -13.12 -4.80
N MET A 13 -15.42 -12.09 -4.03
CA MET A 13 -16.03 -10.76 -4.12
C MET A 13 -15.80 -10.11 -5.48
N TRP A 14 -14.57 -10.14 -6.00
CA TRP A 14 -14.29 -9.54 -7.31
C TRP A 14 -14.85 -10.34 -8.47
N LEU A 15 -14.90 -11.66 -8.38
CA LEU A 15 -15.61 -12.51 -9.36
C LEU A 15 -17.11 -12.28 -9.32
N ALA A 16 -17.71 -12.04 -8.14
CA ALA A 16 -19.11 -11.65 -8.03
C ALA A 16 -19.36 -10.28 -8.68
N VAL A 17 -18.49 -9.30 -8.42
CA VAL A 17 -18.54 -7.98 -9.09
C VAL A 17 -18.43 -8.14 -10.60
N LEU A 18 -17.48 -8.94 -11.09
CA LEU A 18 -17.28 -9.20 -12.52
C LEU A 18 -18.46 -9.95 -13.15
N ALA A 19 -19.05 -10.92 -12.44
CA ALA A 19 -20.21 -11.67 -12.91
C ALA A 19 -21.45 -10.78 -13.03
N LEU A 20 -21.67 -9.91 -12.04
CA LEU A 20 -22.76 -8.93 -12.07
C LEU A 20 -22.55 -7.89 -13.19
N LEU A 21 -21.31 -7.38 -13.34
CA LEU A 21 -20.90 -6.53 -14.48
C LEU A 21 -21.16 -7.19 -15.82
N TRP A 22 -20.82 -8.47 -15.95
CA TRP A 22 -21.00 -9.24 -17.18
C TRP A 22 -22.49 -9.42 -17.50
N GLN A 23 -23.31 -9.76 -16.50
CA GLN A 23 -24.75 -9.91 -16.67
C GLN A 23 -25.44 -8.59 -17.05
N ASN A 24 -24.91 -7.46 -16.60
CA ASN A 24 -25.44 -6.14 -16.88
C ASN A 24 -24.75 -5.44 -18.08
N THR A 25 -24.09 -6.19 -18.97
CA THR A 25 -23.39 -5.62 -20.14
C THR A 25 -24.30 -4.92 -21.14
N SER A 26 -25.61 -5.21 -21.12
CA SER A 26 -26.63 -4.58 -21.97
C SER A 26 -27.50 -3.54 -21.26
N GLY A 27 -27.31 -3.31 -19.95
CA GLY A 27 -28.10 -2.35 -19.17
C GLY A 27 -27.64 -0.89 -19.37
N GLU A 28 -28.54 0.06 -19.12
CA GLU A 28 -28.26 1.50 -19.25
C GLU A 28 -27.41 2.06 -18.09
N GLY A 29 -27.27 1.33 -16.97
CA GLY A 29 -26.46 1.70 -15.80
C GLY A 29 -26.35 0.58 -14.75
N PHE A 30 -25.59 0.79 -13.67
CA PHE A 30 -25.42 -0.20 -12.58
C PHE A 30 -26.69 -0.34 -11.76
N THR A 31 -27.00 -1.58 -11.38
CA THR A 31 -28.01 -1.84 -10.36
C THR A 31 -27.47 -1.54 -8.95
N PHE A 32 -28.38 -1.27 -8.01
CA PHE A 32 -28.04 -1.12 -6.58
C PHE A 32 -27.19 -2.28 -6.04
N VAL A 33 -27.47 -3.51 -6.51
CA VAL A 33 -26.75 -4.73 -6.14
C VAL A 33 -25.30 -4.72 -6.64
N GLU A 34 -25.08 -4.28 -7.88
CA GLU A 34 -23.73 -4.19 -8.46
C GLU A 34 -22.88 -3.13 -7.75
N PHE A 35 -23.48 -1.99 -7.38
CA PHE A 35 -22.78 -0.97 -6.59
C PHE A 35 -22.39 -1.52 -5.21
N LEU A 36 -23.31 -2.16 -4.50
CA LEU A 36 -23.04 -2.76 -3.19
C LEU A 36 -21.93 -3.81 -3.28
N ALA A 37 -21.94 -4.62 -4.34
CA ALA A 37 -20.88 -5.58 -4.61
C ALA A 37 -19.53 -4.88 -4.84
N MET A 38 -19.51 -3.78 -5.60
CA MET A 38 -18.30 -2.99 -5.84
C MET A 38 -17.79 -2.29 -4.58
N ALA A 39 -18.67 -1.69 -3.78
CA ALA A 39 -18.32 -1.07 -2.49
C ALA A 39 -17.77 -2.11 -1.50
N ALA A 40 -18.39 -3.29 -1.43
CA ALA A 40 -17.88 -4.42 -0.65
C ALA A 40 -16.52 -4.91 -1.18
N GLY A 41 -16.36 -5.02 -2.51
CA GLY A 41 -15.09 -5.35 -3.16
C GLY A 41 -13.97 -4.37 -2.81
N VAL A 42 -14.25 -3.06 -2.88
CA VAL A 42 -13.33 -1.99 -2.48
C VAL A 42 -13.02 -2.07 -0.98
N GLY A 43 -14.04 -2.22 -0.13
CA GLY A 43 -13.87 -2.34 1.32
C GLY A 43 -12.99 -3.53 1.73
N VAL A 44 -13.21 -4.70 1.12
CA VAL A 44 -12.38 -5.90 1.31
C VAL A 44 -10.96 -5.65 0.81
N THR A 45 -10.79 -4.95 -0.32
CA THR A 45 -9.48 -4.59 -0.86
C THR A 45 -8.72 -3.66 0.08
N VAL A 46 -9.36 -2.61 0.60
CA VAL A 46 -8.77 -1.68 1.60
C VAL A 46 -8.42 -2.41 2.89
N TRP A 47 -9.32 -3.26 3.38
CA TRP A 47 -9.06 -4.10 4.56
C TRP A 47 -7.85 -5.01 4.36
N MET A 48 -7.71 -5.61 3.17
CA MET A 48 -6.53 -6.40 2.81
C MET A 48 -5.24 -5.59 2.67
N CYS A 49 -5.31 -4.36 2.16
CA CYS A 49 -4.17 -3.43 2.15
C CYS A 49 -3.66 -3.16 3.56
N LYS A 50 -4.59 -2.99 4.51
CA LYS A 50 -4.28 -2.77 5.94
C LYS A 50 -3.78 -4.05 6.63
N HIS A 51 -4.32 -5.21 6.26
CA HIS A 51 -4.04 -6.50 6.90
C HIS A 51 -3.62 -7.60 5.90
N PRO A 52 -2.47 -7.45 5.19
CA PRO A 52 -1.96 -8.50 4.32
C PRO A 52 -1.51 -9.68 5.18
N MET A 53 -2.20 -10.82 5.07
CA MET A 53 -1.86 -12.01 5.85
C MET A 53 -1.00 -12.99 5.03
N GLY A 54 0.20 -13.23 5.56
CA GLY A 54 1.01 -14.40 5.25
C GLY A 54 0.59 -15.61 6.10
N ARG A 55 1.52 -16.56 6.31
CA ARG A 55 1.37 -17.78 7.13
C ARG A 55 0.88 -17.47 8.57
N PRO A 56 0.45 -18.47 9.38
CA PRO A 56 -0.12 -18.26 10.71
C PRO A 56 0.69 -17.25 11.53
N LYS A 57 -0.01 -16.27 12.11
CA LYS A 57 0.56 -15.08 12.73
C LYS A 57 1.33 -15.44 14.00
N VAL A 58 2.64 -15.62 13.89
CA VAL A 58 3.58 -15.39 15.00
C VAL A 58 4.23 -14.05 14.73
N TYR A 59 3.69 -12.99 15.34
CA TYR A 59 4.30 -11.67 15.22
C TYR A 59 5.59 -11.67 16.03
N ILE A 60 6.69 -11.24 15.42
CA ILE A 60 7.84 -10.75 16.18
C ILE A 60 7.36 -9.46 16.84
N GLU A 61 7.10 -9.53 18.15
CA GLU A 61 6.50 -8.43 18.93
C GLU A 61 7.56 -7.51 19.50
N GLU A 62 8.77 -8.04 19.71
CA GLU A 62 9.89 -7.37 20.36
C GLU A 62 11.11 -7.29 19.44
N ALA A 63 11.84 -6.17 19.56
CA ALA A 63 13.07 -5.96 18.80
C ALA A 63 14.14 -7.03 19.08
N ALA A 64 14.21 -7.54 20.32
CA ALA A 64 15.15 -8.57 20.74
C ALA A 64 14.94 -9.93 20.06
N GLN A 65 13.76 -10.15 19.47
CA GLN A 65 13.39 -11.40 18.79
C GLN A 65 13.72 -11.37 17.28
N MET A 66 14.34 -10.28 16.79
CA MET A 66 14.73 -10.14 15.39
C MET A 66 15.91 -11.05 15.05
N CYS A 67 15.62 -12.25 14.53
CA CYS A 67 16.61 -13.18 14.00
C CYS A 67 16.07 -13.80 12.70
N GLY A 68 16.96 -14.04 11.73
CA GLY A 68 16.63 -14.59 10.43
C GLY A 68 16.64 -13.55 9.30
N ARG A 69 16.12 -13.95 8.15
CA ARG A 69 16.08 -13.18 6.91
C ARG A 69 14.75 -12.43 6.79
N PHE A 70 14.86 -11.17 6.40
CA PHE A 70 13.76 -10.24 6.26
C PHE A 70 13.70 -9.67 4.84
N GLU A 71 12.50 -9.67 4.26
CA GLU A 71 12.28 -9.12 2.91
C GLU A 71 10.93 -8.41 2.80
N SER A 72 10.91 -7.31 2.02
CA SER A 72 9.66 -6.67 1.65
C SER A 72 8.98 -7.43 0.50
N ARG A 73 7.67 -7.65 0.63
CA ARG A 73 6.87 -8.36 -0.38
C ARG A 73 5.76 -7.47 -0.93
N THR A 74 5.67 -7.46 -2.25
CA THR A 74 4.54 -6.86 -2.99
C THR A 74 3.37 -7.83 -2.98
N ASN A 75 2.17 -7.33 -2.67
CA ASN A 75 0.94 -8.11 -2.83
C ASN A 75 0.47 -8.02 -4.28
N TRP A 76 0.91 -8.97 -5.11
CA TRP A 76 0.58 -9.02 -6.54
C TRP A 76 -0.91 -9.14 -6.83
N ALA A 77 -1.70 -9.78 -5.95
CA ALA A 77 -3.14 -9.83 -6.12
C ALA A 77 -3.77 -8.42 -6.10
N LEU A 78 -3.28 -7.54 -5.23
CA LEU A 78 -3.71 -6.15 -5.18
C LEU A 78 -3.21 -5.34 -6.38
N VAL A 79 -2.00 -5.61 -6.88
CA VAL A 79 -1.49 -4.97 -8.11
C VAL A 79 -2.40 -5.30 -9.29
N ILE A 80 -2.67 -6.59 -9.49
CA ILE A 80 -3.49 -7.09 -10.60
C ILE A 80 -4.88 -6.47 -10.50
N LEU A 81 -5.47 -6.49 -9.31
CA LEU A 81 -6.79 -5.90 -9.11
C LEU A 81 -6.82 -4.40 -9.40
N ALA A 82 -5.86 -3.63 -8.86
CA ALA A 82 -5.77 -2.20 -9.11
C ALA A 82 -5.58 -1.89 -10.60
N ALA A 83 -4.79 -2.71 -11.31
CA ALA A 83 -4.62 -2.61 -12.75
C ALA A 83 -5.95 -2.84 -13.49
N HIS A 84 -6.74 -3.85 -13.11
CA HIS A 84 -8.05 -4.11 -13.72
C HIS A 84 -9.03 -2.94 -13.49
N ILE A 85 -9.11 -2.41 -12.27
CA ILE A 85 -9.97 -1.25 -11.96
C ILE A 85 -9.54 -0.03 -12.79
N THR A 86 -8.22 0.17 -12.93
CA THR A 86 -7.67 1.28 -13.72
C THR A 86 -7.99 1.14 -15.21
N LEU A 87 -7.81 -0.05 -15.79
CA LEU A 87 -8.14 -0.33 -17.19
C LEU A 87 -9.63 -0.13 -17.47
N LEU A 88 -10.50 -0.57 -16.54
CA LEU A 88 -11.93 -0.35 -16.61
C LEU A 88 -12.26 1.16 -16.59
N GLY A 89 -11.63 1.94 -15.71
CA GLY A 89 -11.77 3.40 -15.68
C GLY A 89 -11.33 4.09 -16.97
N ILE A 90 -10.20 3.67 -17.57
CA ILE A 90 -9.71 4.19 -18.85
C ILE A 90 -10.70 3.89 -19.98
N GLY A 91 -11.26 2.67 -20.03
CA GLY A 91 -12.24 2.29 -21.04
C GLY A 91 -13.49 3.17 -21.00
N VAL A 92 -14.00 3.48 -19.82
CA VAL A 92 -15.15 4.38 -19.65
C VAL A 92 -14.81 5.82 -20.05
N ALA A 93 -13.63 6.32 -19.69
CA ALA A 93 -13.17 7.64 -20.12
C ALA A 93 -13.08 7.73 -21.66
N GLY A 94 -12.58 6.68 -22.32
CA GLY A 94 -12.52 6.59 -23.78
C GLY A 94 -13.90 6.65 -24.44
N LYS A 95 -14.90 5.96 -23.87
CA LYS A 95 -16.30 6.05 -24.34
C LYS A 95 -16.86 7.45 -24.23
N ILE A 96 -16.61 8.17 -23.14
CA ILE A 96 -17.11 9.55 -22.96
C ILE A 96 -16.48 10.49 -24.00
N VAL A 97 -15.18 10.37 -24.25
CA VAL A 97 -14.51 11.15 -25.30
C VAL A 97 -15.12 10.84 -26.67
N TYR A 98 -15.43 9.57 -26.94
CA TYR A 98 -16.14 9.17 -28.14
C TYR A 98 -17.53 9.81 -28.22
N ASP A 99 -18.33 9.73 -27.16
CA ASP A 99 -19.69 10.27 -27.11
C ASP A 99 -19.70 11.80 -27.26
N LEU A 100 -18.73 12.51 -26.66
CA LEU A 100 -18.54 13.96 -26.83
C LEU A 100 -18.17 14.32 -28.27
N ASN A 101 -17.24 13.58 -28.87
CA ASN A 101 -16.77 13.83 -30.24
C ASN A 101 -17.84 13.55 -31.31
N HIS A 102 -18.81 12.69 -31.02
CA HIS A 102 -19.91 12.34 -31.92
C HIS A 102 -21.22 13.06 -31.58
N GLY A 103 -21.21 14.01 -30.62
CA GLY A 103 -22.38 14.79 -30.23
C GLY A 103 -23.47 13.97 -29.53
N LEU A 104 -23.15 12.77 -29.03
CA LEU A 104 -24.05 11.89 -28.30
C LEU A 104 -24.24 12.33 -26.84
N THR A 105 -23.35 13.19 -26.33
CA THR A 105 -23.45 13.82 -25.01
C THR A 105 -22.82 15.22 -25.00
N THR A 106 -23.11 16.03 -23.98
CA THR A 106 -22.52 17.36 -23.78
C THR A 106 -21.81 17.45 -22.44
N VAL A 107 -20.85 18.37 -22.29
CA VAL A 107 -20.16 18.62 -21.01
C VAL A 107 -21.15 18.98 -19.91
N GLY A 108 -22.20 19.76 -20.22
CA GLY A 108 -23.28 20.09 -19.28
C GLY A 108 -24.05 18.85 -18.82
N GLY A 109 -24.43 17.98 -19.77
CA GLY A 109 -25.10 16.71 -19.46
C GLY A 109 -24.26 15.78 -18.58
N ILE A 110 -22.93 15.78 -18.74
CA ILE A 110 -22.02 15.04 -17.86
C ILE A 110 -22.08 15.57 -16.42
N PHE A 111 -22.03 16.88 -16.21
CA PHE A 111 -22.10 17.46 -14.86
C PHE A 111 -23.48 17.28 -14.22
N GLU A 112 -24.54 17.36 -15.00
CA GLU A 112 -25.91 17.12 -14.54
C GLU A 112 -26.09 15.66 -14.11
N ASP A 113 -25.54 14.70 -14.87
CA ASP A 113 -25.49 13.28 -14.49
C ASP A 113 -24.70 13.06 -13.18
N VAL A 114 -23.55 13.74 -13.00
CA VAL A 114 -22.79 13.68 -11.73
C VAL A 114 -23.62 14.21 -10.57
N ALA A 115 -24.27 15.35 -10.74
CA ALA A 115 -25.06 15.97 -9.68
C ALA A 115 -26.27 15.11 -9.30
N MET A 116 -26.98 14.58 -10.30
CA MET A 116 -28.08 13.65 -10.11
C MET A 116 -27.64 12.38 -9.39
N PHE A 117 -26.45 11.85 -9.71
CA PHE A 117 -25.89 10.71 -8.98
C PHE A 117 -25.76 10.99 -7.48
N PHE A 118 -25.15 12.12 -7.09
CA PHE A 118 -25.01 12.45 -5.66
C PHE A 118 -26.35 12.72 -4.98
N LEU A 119 -27.30 13.34 -5.68
CA LEU A 119 -28.64 13.63 -5.15
C LEU A 119 -29.45 12.35 -4.92
N GLU A 120 -29.43 11.40 -5.86
CA GLU A 120 -30.12 10.11 -5.73
C GLU A 120 -29.49 9.26 -4.62
N TRP A 121 -28.16 9.30 -4.47
CA TRP A 121 -27.48 8.68 -3.33
C TRP A 121 -27.87 9.29 -1.99
N LEU A 122 -27.95 10.63 -1.92
CA LEU A 122 -28.38 11.32 -0.72
C LEU A 122 -29.81 10.90 -0.35
N LYS A 123 -30.71 10.74 -1.32
CA LYS A 123 -32.07 10.21 -1.11
C LYS A 123 -32.05 8.77 -0.57
N ILE A 124 -31.24 7.89 -1.15
CA ILE A 124 -31.10 6.50 -0.69
C ILE A 124 -30.63 6.45 0.76
N ILE A 125 -29.61 7.23 1.11
CA ILE A 125 -29.05 7.28 2.47
C ILE A 125 -30.08 7.83 3.46
N LEU A 126 -30.71 8.97 3.13
CA LEU A 126 -31.68 9.62 4.02
C LEU A 126 -32.97 8.83 4.19
N SER A 127 -33.34 7.99 3.22
CA SER A 127 -34.53 7.14 3.27
C SER A 127 -34.25 5.72 3.76
N GLY A 128 -33.01 5.37 4.11
CA GLY A 128 -32.68 4.01 4.51
C GLY A 128 -32.88 2.97 3.39
N GLY A 129 -32.77 3.40 2.12
CA GLY A 129 -32.89 2.52 0.95
C GLY A 129 -34.30 2.39 0.36
N THR A 130 -35.29 3.14 0.85
CA THR A 130 -36.67 3.05 0.33
C THR A 130 -36.97 4.03 -0.81
N SER A 131 -36.07 4.96 -1.12
CA SER A 131 -36.24 5.94 -2.19
C SER A 131 -34.92 6.28 -2.88
N GLY A 132 -34.99 6.68 -4.15
CA GLY A 132 -33.86 7.08 -4.99
C GLY A 132 -33.58 6.07 -6.09
N ASP A 133 -33.20 6.56 -7.27
CA ASP A 133 -32.94 5.74 -8.45
C ASP A 133 -31.60 6.11 -9.11
N VAL A 134 -30.66 5.16 -9.06
CA VAL A 134 -29.30 5.34 -9.59
C VAL A 134 -29.12 4.68 -10.97
N THR A 135 -30.16 4.02 -11.50
CA THR A 135 -30.06 3.18 -12.71
C THR A 135 -29.85 3.98 -13.99
N HIS A 136 -30.21 5.26 -14.01
CA HIS A 136 -30.14 6.12 -15.20
C HIS A 136 -28.82 6.90 -15.37
N THR A 137 -27.90 6.87 -14.40
CA THR A 137 -26.65 7.64 -14.52
C THR A 137 -25.58 6.83 -15.25
N LYS A 138 -25.30 7.11 -16.52
CA LYS A 138 -24.26 6.42 -17.32
C LYS A 138 -22.83 6.64 -16.80
N LEU A 139 -22.65 7.53 -15.81
CA LEU A 139 -21.38 8.12 -15.40
C LEU A 139 -20.81 7.62 -14.05
N TYR A 140 -21.52 6.77 -13.30
CA TYR A 140 -21.05 6.31 -11.96
C TYR A 140 -19.73 5.51 -12.04
N THR A 141 -19.52 4.75 -13.12
CA THR A 141 -18.28 4.00 -13.33
C THR A 141 -17.07 4.93 -13.46
N LEU A 142 -17.27 6.14 -13.98
CA LEU A 142 -16.23 7.16 -14.10
C LEU A 142 -15.86 7.74 -12.71
N ILE A 143 -16.86 8.04 -11.89
CA ILE A 143 -16.65 8.64 -10.55
C ILE A 143 -15.92 7.66 -9.61
N ILE A 144 -16.17 6.37 -9.76
CA ILE A 144 -15.64 5.35 -8.85
C ILE A 144 -14.34 4.75 -9.40
N ALA A 145 -14.27 4.33 -10.67
CA ALA A 145 -13.09 3.63 -11.18
C ALA A 145 -11.91 4.57 -11.48
N LEU A 146 -12.19 5.79 -11.98
CA LEU A 146 -11.15 6.72 -12.45
C LEU A 146 -10.26 7.28 -11.34
N PRO A 147 -10.76 7.65 -10.14
CA PRO A 147 -9.88 8.05 -9.04
C PRO A 147 -9.39 6.84 -8.21
N ILE A 148 -10.22 5.81 -7.98
CA ILE A 148 -9.88 4.72 -7.06
C ILE A 148 -8.85 3.77 -7.66
N GLY A 149 -8.98 3.39 -8.94
CA GLY A 149 -8.04 2.48 -9.60
C GLY A 149 -6.60 3.00 -9.58
N PRO A 150 -6.33 4.21 -10.13
CA PRO A 150 -5.02 4.84 -10.07
C PRO A 150 -4.53 5.10 -8.66
N PHE A 151 -5.40 5.49 -7.72
CA PHE A 151 -5.01 5.68 -6.32
C PHE A 151 -4.53 4.36 -5.68
N MET A 152 -5.25 3.26 -5.91
CA MET A 152 -4.85 1.94 -5.44
C MET A 152 -3.55 1.47 -6.11
N LEU A 153 -3.43 1.70 -7.42
CA LEU A 153 -2.22 1.36 -8.18
C LEU A 153 -1.02 2.13 -7.61
N MET A 154 -1.17 3.43 -7.39
CA MET A 154 -0.15 4.29 -6.79
C MET A 154 0.25 3.79 -5.40
N MET A 155 -0.70 3.50 -4.51
CA MET A 155 -0.42 2.99 -3.16
C MET A 155 0.38 1.68 -3.17
N VAL A 156 0.20 0.84 -4.18
CA VAL A 156 0.95 -0.42 -4.31
C VAL A 156 2.29 -0.21 -5.01
N LEU A 157 2.35 0.64 -6.04
CA LEU A 157 3.55 0.95 -6.81
C LEU A 157 4.58 1.73 -6.02
N VAL A 158 4.16 2.71 -5.19
CA VAL A 158 5.07 3.43 -4.27
C VAL A 158 5.84 2.43 -3.40
N LEU A 159 5.15 1.43 -2.86
CA LEU A 159 5.81 0.41 -2.02
C LEU A 159 6.69 -0.57 -2.83
N TRP A 160 6.52 -0.64 -4.15
CA TRP A 160 7.40 -1.39 -5.04
C TRP A 160 8.67 -0.61 -5.37
N THR A 161 8.57 0.71 -5.60
CA THR A 161 9.74 1.57 -5.82
C THR A 161 10.60 1.70 -4.57
N TYR A 162 9.99 1.73 -3.38
CA TYR A 162 10.69 1.82 -2.10
C TYR A 162 10.86 0.46 -1.40
N ARG A 163 11.03 -0.62 -2.17
CA ARG A 163 11.09 -1.99 -1.63
C ARG A 163 12.33 -2.28 -0.77
N GLY A 164 13.38 -1.46 -0.92
CA GLY A 164 14.65 -1.63 -0.24
C GLY A 164 15.33 -2.98 -0.53
N VAL A 165 16.48 -3.18 0.11
CA VAL A 165 17.29 -4.39 -0.01
C VAL A 165 16.92 -5.37 1.12
N PRO A 166 16.75 -6.68 0.82
CA PRO A 166 16.58 -7.69 1.86
C PRO A 166 17.75 -7.69 2.84
N PHE A 167 17.45 -7.89 4.12
CA PHE A 167 18.46 -7.98 5.18
C PHE A 167 18.29 -9.27 5.97
N ARG A 168 19.33 -9.66 6.70
CA ARG A 168 19.37 -10.83 7.55
C ARG A 168 20.05 -10.46 8.86
N VAL A 169 19.46 -10.89 9.97
CA VAL A 169 20.05 -10.78 11.30
C VAL A 169 20.47 -12.17 11.73
N GLU A 170 21.76 -12.41 11.81
CA GLU A 170 22.35 -13.64 12.31
C GLU A 170 22.46 -13.64 13.84
N PRO A 171 22.55 -14.82 14.48
CA PRO A 171 22.89 -14.92 15.90
C PRO A 171 24.18 -14.13 16.22
N GLY A 172 24.17 -13.42 17.35
CA GLY A 172 25.27 -12.51 17.71
C GLY A 172 25.13 -11.09 17.17
N ASP A 173 23.93 -10.70 16.74
CA ASP A 173 23.63 -9.34 16.27
C ASP A 173 24.49 -8.97 15.04
N ILE A 174 24.68 -9.92 14.14
CA ILE A 174 25.40 -9.71 12.87
C ILE A 174 24.36 -9.35 11.81
N LEU A 175 24.50 -8.17 11.22
CA LEU A 175 23.58 -7.66 10.21
C LEU A 175 24.18 -7.81 8.82
N GLU A 176 23.49 -8.55 7.97
CA GLU A 176 23.85 -8.72 6.57
C GLU A 176 22.78 -8.14 5.65
N VAL A 177 23.21 -7.61 4.52
CA VAL A 177 22.35 -7.04 3.48
C VAL A 177 22.67 -7.68 2.14
N ARG A 178 21.64 -7.83 1.29
CA ARG A 178 21.80 -8.51 0.01
C ARG A 178 22.27 -7.56 -1.10
N ARG A 179 23.57 -7.48 -1.35
CA ARG A 179 24.16 -6.70 -2.45
C ARG A 179 24.70 -7.62 -3.56
N ASP A 180 24.45 -7.27 -4.81
CA ASP A 180 24.91 -8.02 -5.99
C ASP A 180 24.61 -9.53 -5.94
N GLY A 181 23.44 -9.87 -5.40
CA GLY A 181 22.98 -11.25 -5.26
C GLY A 181 23.57 -12.03 -4.09
N LYS A 182 24.61 -11.50 -3.41
CA LYS A 182 25.29 -12.11 -2.26
C LYS A 182 24.89 -11.43 -0.95
N TRP A 183 25.03 -12.15 0.16
CA TRP A 183 24.94 -11.58 1.49
C TRP A 183 26.28 -10.93 1.84
N GLN A 184 26.24 -9.68 2.28
CA GLN A 184 27.41 -8.92 2.70
C GLN A 184 27.15 -8.34 4.08
N LEU A 185 28.16 -8.35 4.93
CA LEU A 185 28.10 -7.69 6.23
C LEU A 185 27.83 -6.20 6.05
N LEU A 186 26.87 -5.66 6.79
CA LEU A 186 26.65 -4.23 6.83
C LEU A 186 27.56 -3.63 7.91
N ASP A 187 28.64 -2.98 7.50
CA ASP A 187 29.42 -2.16 8.42
C ASP A 187 28.72 -0.82 8.63
N GLU A 188 28.17 -0.63 9.82
CA GLU A 188 27.45 0.58 10.19
C GLU A 188 28.37 1.79 10.25
N HIS A 189 29.67 1.60 10.51
CA HIS A 189 30.64 2.69 10.62
C HIS A 189 30.88 3.40 9.28
N GLU A 190 30.51 2.78 8.16
CA GLU A 190 30.57 3.41 6.84
C GLU A 190 29.50 4.50 6.65
N PHE A 191 28.46 4.52 7.51
CA PHE A 191 27.31 5.40 7.35
C PHE A 191 27.27 6.43 8.49
N PRO A 192 27.74 7.67 8.29
CA PRO A 192 27.67 8.73 9.30
C PRO A 192 26.24 9.17 9.62
N LYS A 193 25.29 8.90 8.72
CA LYS A 193 23.88 9.30 8.85
C LYS A 193 22.96 8.18 8.37
N VAL A 194 21.99 7.85 9.22
CA VAL A 194 20.93 6.89 8.92
C VAL A 194 19.58 7.52 9.24
N VAL A 195 18.61 7.41 8.34
CA VAL A 195 17.28 8.00 8.47
C VAL A 195 16.25 6.89 8.35
N ALA A 196 15.46 6.67 9.40
CA ALA A 196 14.29 5.81 9.34
C ALA A 196 13.03 6.65 9.13
N ASP A 197 12.19 6.20 8.21
CA ASP A 197 10.85 6.74 7.99
C ASP A 197 9.79 5.63 8.05
N ALA A 198 8.54 5.89 7.69
CA ALA A 198 7.48 4.87 7.79
C ALA A 198 7.61 3.70 6.77
N ILE A 199 8.51 3.81 5.79
CA ILE A 199 8.62 2.92 4.63
C ILE A 199 10.01 2.28 4.53
N THR A 200 11.09 3.03 4.73
CA THR A 200 12.49 2.59 4.61
C THR A 200 13.38 3.08 5.75
N ILE A 201 14.54 2.43 5.87
CA ILE A 201 15.70 2.92 6.62
C ILE A 201 16.79 3.19 5.61
N ASP A 202 17.14 4.46 5.46
CA ASP A 202 18.05 4.98 4.46
C ASP A 202 19.41 5.28 5.09
N PHE A 203 20.45 4.69 4.52
CA PHE A 203 21.85 4.80 4.94
C PHE A 203 22.60 5.70 3.96
N TYR A 204 23.19 6.77 4.47
CA TYR A 204 23.92 7.76 3.68
C TYR A 204 25.42 7.62 3.93
N ALA A 205 26.21 7.52 2.86
CA ALA A 205 27.67 7.41 2.95
C ALA A 205 28.31 8.74 3.37
N ASP A 206 27.71 9.86 3.00
CA ASP A 206 28.03 11.18 3.54
C ASP A 206 26.78 11.83 4.17
N ALA A 207 26.96 12.63 5.23
CA ALA A 207 25.89 13.37 5.88
C ALA A 207 25.22 14.40 4.94
N GLY A 208 25.97 14.92 3.95
CA GLY A 208 25.52 15.86 2.93
C GLY A 208 24.79 15.25 1.74
N ASP A 209 24.78 13.92 1.62
CA ASP A 209 24.18 13.25 0.47
C ASP A 209 22.66 13.43 0.43
N LYS A 210 22.15 13.63 -0.79
CA LYS A 210 20.70 13.67 -1.08
C LYS A 210 20.12 12.29 -1.36
N THR A 211 20.95 11.36 -1.82
CA THR A 211 20.55 10.00 -2.18
C THR A 211 21.18 8.99 -1.23
N PRO A 212 20.41 8.03 -0.70
CA PRO A 212 20.96 7.00 0.16
C PRO A 212 21.84 6.03 -0.65
N ALA A 213 22.94 5.60 -0.03
CA ALA A 213 23.80 4.55 -0.57
C ALA A 213 23.18 3.16 -0.40
N LEU A 214 22.33 2.99 0.62
CA LEU A 214 21.59 1.76 0.87
C LEU A 214 20.25 2.07 1.54
N SER A 215 19.19 1.40 1.10
CA SER A 215 17.88 1.49 1.74
C SER A 215 17.40 0.10 2.16
N LEU A 216 17.05 -0.06 3.44
CA LEU A 216 16.41 -1.26 3.97
C LEU A 216 14.90 -1.04 4.08
N PRO A 217 14.07 -2.08 3.87
CA PRO A 217 12.64 -1.94 4.02
C PRO A 217 12.20 -1.87 5.47
N LEU A 218 11.23 -1.01 5.76
CA LEU A 218 10.52 -0.92 7.04
C LEU A 218 9.02 -1.25 6.91
N SER A 219 8.45 -1.05 5.73
CA SER A 219 7.06 -1.40 5.42
C SER A 219 6.94 -2.75 4.70
N ARG A 220 5.87 -3.49 5.01
CA ARG A 220 5.54 -4.82 4.43
C ARG A 220 6.68 -5.85 4.47
N VAL A 221 7.49 -5.80 5.53
CA VAL A 221 8.59 -6.75 5.77
C VAL A 221 8.07 -8.05 6.37
N TYR A 222 8.60 -9.17 5.87
CA TYR A 222 8.30 -10.51 6.35
C TYR A 222 9.59 -11.21 6.80
N SER A 223 9.51 -11.96 7.90
CA SER A 223 10.50 -13.00 8.21
C SER A 223 10.31 -14.17 7.24
N CYS A 224 11.38 -14.60 6.59
CA CYS A 224 11.37 -15.75 5.67
C CYS A 224 11.23 -17.08 6.42
N GLU A 225 11.83 -17.17 7.61
CA GLU A 225 11.87 -18.35 8.45
C GLU A 225 10.50 -18.60 9.08
N LEU A 226 9.93 -17.56 9.71
CA LEU A 226 8.64 -17.65 10.39
C LEU A 226 7.48 -17.48 9.41
N GLY A 227 7.72 -16.88 8.25
CA GLY A 227 6.69 -16.59 7.24
C GLY A 227 5.69 -15.51 7.68
N THR A 228 6.06 -14.70 8.68
CA THR A 228 5.19 -13.75 9.35
C THR A 228 5.61 -12.31 9.07
N ARG A 229 4.63 -11.39 9.10
CA ARG A 229 4.88 -9.96 8.91
C ARG A 229 5.40 -9.36 10.20
N VAL A 230 6.46 -8.56 10.09
CA VAL A 230 7.02 -7.82 11.22
C VAL A 230 6.41 -6.42 11.25
N LYS A 231 6.09 -5.92 12.45
CA LYS A 231 5.55 -4.57 12.63
C LYS A 231 6.67 -3.54 12.39
N THR A 232 6.37 -2.47 11.66
CA THR A 232 7.29 -1.37 11.34
C THR A 232 8.01 -0.83 12.57
N ARG A 233 7.27 -0.57 13.67
CA ARG A 233 7.83 -0.16 14.97
C ARG A 233 8.86 -1.12 15.58
N VAL A 234 8.74 -2.43 15.32
CA VAL A 234 9.65 -3.45 15.88
C VAL A 234 10.98 -3.41 15.14
N ILE A 235 10.93 -3.30 13.81
CA ILE A 235 12.13 -3.15 12.98
C ILE A 235 12.81 -1.81 13.31
N ALA A 236 12.04 -0.71 13.33
CA ALA A 236 12.57 0.61 13.65
C ALA A 236 13.18 0.66 15.05
N GLY A 237 12.54 0.00 16.02
CA GLY A 237 13.05 -0.13 17.39
C GLY A 237 14.33 -0.94 17.49
N TYR A 238 14.44 -2.05 16.75
CA TYR A 238 15.65 -2.86 16.67
C TYR A 238 16.83 -2.03 16.16
N PHE A 239 16.68 -1.38 15.01
CA PHE A 239 17.73 -0.53 14.44
C PHE A 239 18.06 0.67 15.34
N ARG A 240 17.07 1.30 15.96
CA ARG A 240 17.28 2.39 16.92
C ARG A 240 18.19 1.95 18.07
N LEU A 241 17.81 0.86 18.78
CA LEU A 241 18.56 0.35 19.93
C LEU A 241 19.98 -0.06 19.51
N ARG A 242 20.11 -0.65 18.33
CA ARG A 242 21.40 -1.03 17.76
C ARG A 242 22.30 0.18 17.50
N PHE A 243 21.81 1.22 16.83
CA PHE A 243 22.59 2.45 16.60
C PHE A 243 22.92 3.20 17.88
N GLU A 244 22.00 3.25 18.85
CA GLU A 244 22.27 3.80 20.19
C GLU A 244 23.42 3.04 20.88
N SER A 245 23.41 1.72 20.83
CA SER A 245 24.49 0.88 21.40
C SER A 245 25.85 1.08 20.72
N ARG A 246 25.85 1.52 19.47
CA ARG A 246 27.03 1.83 18.66
C ARG A 246 27.47 3.30 18.75
N GLY A 247 26.84 4.09 19.63
CA GLY A 247 27.24 5.46 19.92
C GLY A 247 26.66 6.52 18.99
N TYR A 248 25.65 6.19 18.17
CA TYR A 248 24.94 7.18 17.37
C TYR A 248 24.01 8.03 18.25
N ALA A 249 23.94 9.32 17.96
CA ALA A 249 22.90 10.20 18.50
C ALA A 249 21.62 9.99 17.70
N VAL A 250 20.61 9.37 18.31
CA VAL A 250 19.31 9.14 17.67
C VAL A 250 18.30 10.18 18.12
N LYS A 251 17.67 10.87 17.16
CA LYS A 251 16.67 11.91 17.40
C LYS A 251 15.39 11.63 16.60
N PRO A 252 14.23 12.13 17.05
CA PRO A 252 13.03 12.13 16.22
C PRO A 252 13.29 12.89 14.91
N ARG A 253 12.70 12.42 13.82
CA ARG A 253 12.73 13.15 12.54
C ARG A 253 11.96 14.47 12.69
N GLU A 254 12.40 15.54 12.01
CA GLU A 254 11.72 16.84 12.02
C GLU A 254 10.22 16.69 11.74
N GLY A 255 9.38 17.34 12.56
CA GLY A 255 7.92 17.24 12.48
C GLY A 255 7.31 15.98 13.12
N ARG A 256 8.10 15.10 13.76
CA ARG A 256 7.60 13.93 14.50
C ARG A 256 7.95 14.04 15.99
N SER A 257 6.99 13.70 16.85
CA SER A 257 7.16 13.69 18.31
C SER A 257 7.71 12.36 18.86
N SER A 258 7.79 11.31 18.04
CA SER A 258 8.15 9.96 18.49
C SER A 258 9.22 9.32 17.60
N THR A 259 10.20 8.68 18.23
CA THR A 259 11.22 7.84 17.59
C THR A 259 10.76 6.40 17.35
N ALA A 260 9.50 6.07 17.61
CA ALA A 260 9.04 4.68 17.52
C ALA A 260 9.06 4.13 16.07
N GLU A 261 8.85 5.00 15.08
CA GLU A 261 8.73 4.61 13.67
C GLU A 261 9.51 5.54 12.73
N SER A 262 9.99 6.68 13.20
CA SER A 262 10.73 7.63 12.36
C SER A 262 11.77 8.37 13.19
N TRP A 263 13.02 8.27 12.78
CA TRP A 263 14.15 8.81 13.53
C TRP A 263 15.33 9.06 12.60
N VAL A 264 16.27 9.87 13.08
CA VAL A 264 17.54 10.15 12.42
C VAL A 264 18.64 9.77 13.41
N ALA A 265 19.53 8.88 12.99
CA ALA A 265 20.73 8.51 13.71
C ALA A 265 21.92 9.19 13.03
N GLN A 266 22.69 9.95 13.81
CA GLN A 266 23.91 10.61 13.34
C GLN A 266 25.07 10.21 14.23
N ARG A 267 26.22 9.94 13.61
CA ARG A 267 27.46 9.74 14.35
C ARG A 267 28.08 11.10 14.65
N ASP A 268 28.38 11.37 15.92
CA ASP A 268 29.13 12.55 16.29
C ASP A 268 30.55 12.46 15.74
N ALA A 269 30.91 13.38 14.84
CA ALA A 269 32.26 13.48 14.27
C ALA A 269 33.34 13.72 15.34
N SER A 270 32.95 14.18 16.54
CA SER A 270 33.82 14.47 17.69
C SER A 270 34.18 13.26 18.56
N ARG A 271 33.61 12.07 18.30
CA ARG A 271 33.88 10.83 19.06
C ARG A 271 34.70 9.79 18.29
N ALA A 272 35.26 10.16 17.12
CA ALA A 272 36.03 9.26 16.27
C ALA A 272 37.55 9.23 16.58
N SER A 273 37.96 9.61 17.80
CA SER A 273 39.35 9.54 18.27
C SER A 273 39.61 8.33 19.14
#